data_AF-A0A3E2CEJ1-F1
#
_entry.id   AF-A0A3E2CEJ1-F1
#
_cell.length_a   1.000
_cell.length_b   1.000
_cell.length_c   1.000
_cell.angle_alpha   90.00
_cell.angle_beta   90.00
_cell.angle_gamma   90.00
#
_symmetry.space_group_name_H-M   'P 1'
#
loop_
_entity.id
_entity.type
_entity.pdbx_description
1 polymer ?
#
loop_
_entity_poly.entity_id
_entity_poly.type
_entity_poly.pdbx_seq_one_letter_code
_entity_poly.pdbx_strand_id
1 'polypeptide(L)'
;MVVAEKHVKNMSGGLVGQIIVRVLAGLVSAATAFTMNVVAPQKSSSIEHVNTNVHVNVRANVHTKSVVKPIIQSHSGTVYQSSFIDNEYGAHWSDADGTTAFIDGNDDVFVNNAKAVIDVSEHQKEIDWDAVKASGVDGAIIRISYGWDNGYDKQALRNISECKRLGIPFGIYMYSYAEKAEDGAAEGADIVNLLQGAGVSPQDLTYPVYYDLEKWSWSGHKPPTSPYVYQDIVASWWNQLVSAGYHKLGVYSYTNYLRGPLNSQYIHERTSWVASYGSRVGFPISTALRGWQYTSDGSVDGIDGRVDLNAFGMADGSEINGVSEFGNTITNTSTNSSQEVGDGWKVSKKANRRDLWTNGDKSFILQYELRDSYYGHGGYARLGAPVADEENLGGGWWRQR
;
A
#
# COMPACT_ATOMS: atom_id res chain seq x y z
N MET A 1 -48.80 45.06 17.19
CA MET A 1 -50.24 44.86 16.96
C MET A 1 -50.52 43.37 17.09
N VAL A 2 -51.18 43.00 18.20
CA VAL A 2 -51.97 41.77 18.53
C VAL A 2 -51.43 40.43 17.97
N VAL A 3 -50.78 39.52 18.73
CA VAL A 3 -51.10 38.79 20.00
C VAL A 3 -52.17 37.70 19.86
N ALA A 4 -51.77 36.44 20.11
CA ALA A 4 -52.32 35.54 21.15
C ALA A 4 -51.45 34.26 21.19
N GLU A 5 -50.64 33.95 22.22
CA GLU A 5 -50.95 33.50 23.61
C GLU A 5 -51.66 32.13 23.66
N LYS A 6 -51.47 31.20 24.61
CA LYS A 6 -50.60 30.91 25.77
C LYS A 6 -51.02 29.46 26.15
N HIS A 7 -50.22 28.62 26.81
CA HIS A 7 -50.13 28.64 28.26
C HIS A 7 -48.98 27.81 28.82
N VAL A 8 -48.31 28.46 29.76
CA VAL A 8 -47.31 28.00 30.72
C VAL A 8 -47.99 27.31 31.91
N LYS A 9 -47.30 26.34 32.55
CA LYS A 9 -47.22 26.31 34.02
C LYS A 9 -45.87 25.77 34.51
N ASN A 10 -45.20 26.65 35.26
CA ASN A 10 -43.92 26.49 35.95
C ASN A 10 -44.07 25.85 37.34
N MET A 11 -42.89 25.62 37.95
CA MET A 11 -42.53 25.64 39.40
C MET A 11 -42.54 24.26 40.09
N SER A 12 -41.61 23.88 40.98
CA SER A 12 -40.46 24.53 41.65
C SER A 12 -39.82 23.54 42.64
N GLY A 13 -38.56 23.80 43.06
CA GLY A 13 -37.93 23.30 44.31
C GLY A 13 -37.21 21.95 44.18
N GLY A 14 -36.04 21.68 44.76
CA GLY A 14 -35.31 22.25 45.90
C GLY A 14 -34.99 21.14 46.91
N LEU A 15 -33.75 21.14 47.42
CA LEU A 15 -33.17 20.37 48.56
C LEU A 15 -32.42 19.02 48.33
N VAL A 16 -31.10 19.10 48.62
CA VAL A 16 -30.32 18.41 49.69
C VAL A 16 -30.52 16.90 49.92
N GLY A 17 -29.45 16.14 49.65
CA GLY A 17 -28.78 15.21 50.59
C GLY A 17 -29.39 13.84 50.90
N GLN A 18 -28.69 12.75 50.57
CA GLN A 18 -28.05 11.83 51.54
C GLN A 18 -27.48 10.58 50.85
N ILE A 19 -26.30 10.19 51.32
CA ILE A 19 -25.69 8.87 51.16
C ILE A 19 -26.47 7.88 52.04
N ILE A 20 -26.85 6.72 51.50
CA ILE A 20 -27.24 5.54 52.27
C ILE A 20 -26.31 4.38 51.87
N VAL A 21 -25.72 3.77 52.89
CA VAL A 21 -24.77 2.65 52.82
C VAL A 21 -25.33 1.50 53.66
N ARG A 22 -25.38 0.29 53.05
CA ARG A 22 -25.32 -1.08 53.65
C ARG A 22 -26.54 -1.59 54.48
N VAL A 23 -26.90 -2.88 54.60
CA VAL A 23 -26.41 -4.23 54.19
C VAL A 23 -27.40 -5.34 54.70
N LEU A 24 -27.23 -6.60 54.22
CA LEU A 24 -27.66 -7.94 54.77
C LEU A 24 -29.14 -8.36 54.53
N ALA A 25 -29.52 -9.63 54.25
CA ALA A 25 -28.95 -10.99 54.23
C ALA A 25 -29.86 -11.87 53.32
N GLY A 26 -29.60 -13.10 52.86
CA GLY A 26 -28.55 -14.10 53.02
C GLY A 26 -29.02 -15.48 52.48
N LEU A 27 -28.06 -16.38 52.23
CA LEU A 27 -28.13 -17.88 52.18
C LEU A 27 -28.81 -18.53 50.93
N VAL A 28 -28.24 -19.54 50.23
CA VAL A 28 -27.54 -20.77 50.70
C VAL A 28 -26.45 -21.29 49.72
N SER A 29 -25.37 -21.82 50.34
CA SER A 29 -24.30 -22.79 50.00
C SER A 29 -24.43 -23.71 48.76
N ALA A 30 -23.36 -24.25 48.15
CA ALA A 30 -22.11 -24.76 48.74
C ALA A 30 -20.88 -24.65 47.81
N ALA A 31 -19.72 -24.48 48.45
CA ALA A 31 -18.38 -24.50 47.90
C ALA A 31 -17.61 -25.71 48.46
N THR A 32 -16.60 -26.20 47.74
CA THR A 32 -15.34 -26.62 48.38
C THR A 32 -14.18 -26.32 47.42
N ALA A 33 -13.33 -25.39 47.83
CA ALA A 33 -11.99 -25.14 47.30
C ALA A 33 -10.94 -25.78 48.24
N PHE A 34 -9.66 -25.57 47.92
CA PHE A 34 -8.39 -25.74 48.69
C PHE A 34 -7.44 -26.74 48.00
N THR A 35 -6.14 -26.50 47.78
CA THR A 35 -5.23 -25.36 48.00
C THR A 35 -3.93 -25.62 47.23
N MET A 36 -3.19 -24.56 46.90
CA MET A 36 -1.81 -24.61 46.39
C MET A 36 -0.82 -25.06 47.48
N ASN A 37 0.27 -25.72 47.08
CA ASN A 37 1.57 -25.56 47.72
C ASN A 37 2.73 -25.89 46.77
N VAL A 38 3.71 -24.99 46.73
CA VAL A 38 5.00 -25.10 46.06
C VAL A 38 5.98 -25.83 46.97
N VAL A 39 6.69 -26.86 46.48
CA VAL A 39 8.02 -27.31 46.98
C VAL A 39 8.79 -28.04 45.85
N ALA A 40 10.06 -27.69 45.65
CA ALA A 40 11.11 -28.49 44.99
C ALA A 40 12.15 -28.92 46.06
N PRO A 41 13.19 -29.74 45.79
CA PRO A 41 13.38 -30.89 44.90
C PRO A 41 13.86 -32.16 45.68
N GLN A 42 13.81 -33.36 45.09
CA GLN A 42 14.57 -34.53 45.60
C GLN A 42 15.10 -35.43 44.47
N LYS A 43 16.32 -35.94 44.71
CA LYS A 43 17.16 -36.78 43.86
C LYS A 43 16.78 -38.27 43.90
N SER A 44 17.25 -38.95 42.85
CA SER A 44 17.92 -40.26 42.82
C SER A 44 17.13 -41.50 42.41
N SER A 45 17.61 -42.12 41.32
CA SER A 45 17.90 -43.56 41.17
C SER A 45 18.84 -43.70 39.96
N SER A 46 20.16 -43.74 40.17
CA SER A 46 20.99 -44.95 40.23
C SER A 46 21.06 -45.74 38.92
N ILE A 47 22.10 -45.48 38.12
CA ILE A 47 22.65 -46.44 37.15
C ILE A 47 24.03 -46.86 37.67
N GLU A 48 24.24 -48.17 37.66
CA GLU A 48 25.31 -48.92 38.31
C GLU A 48 26.71 -48.58 37.81
N HIS A 49 27.64 -48.47 38.76
CA HIS A 49 29.07 -48.59 38.50
C HIS A 49 29.45 -50.07 38.49
N VAL A 50 29.87 -50.58 37.33
CA VAL A 50 30.74 -51.75 37.26
C VAL A 50 32.18 -51.27 37.48
N ASN A 51 32.77 -51.69 38.60
CA ASN A 51 34.19 -51.55 38.88
C ASN A 51 34.97 -52.65 38.14
N THR A 52 35.88 -52.26 37.26
CA THR A 52 37.07 -53.07 36.98
C THR A 52 38.30 -52.18 37.13
N ASN A 53 39.04 -52.44 38.21
CA ASN A 53 40.39 -51.94 38.44
C ASN A 53 41.33 -52.54 37.38
N VAL A 54 41.95 -51.69 36.57
CA VAL A 54 43.27 -51.99 36.01
C VAL A 54 44.15 -50.76 36.19
N HIS A 55 45.12 -50.90 37.10
CA HIS A 55 46.27 -50.02 37.21
C HIS A 55 47.14 -50.22 35.96
N VAL A 56 47.31 -49.17 35.15
CA VAL A 56 48.48 -49.03 34.27
C VAL A 56 49.08 -47.66 34.50
N ASN A 57 50.32 -47.67 35.02
CA ASN A 57 51.20 -46.52 35.04
C ASN A 57 51.67 -46.22 33.61
N VAL A 58 51.34 -45.04 33.07
CA VAL A 58 52.10 -44.46 31.95
C VAL A 58 52.36 -42.99 32.25
N ARG A 59 53.65 -42.67 32.39
CA ARG A 59 54.20 -41.31 32.39
C ARG A 59 54.16 -40.72 30.98
N ALA A 60 54.07 -39.39 30.94
CA ALA A 60 54.45 -38.46 29.86
C ALA A 60 53.50 -38.33 28.67
N ASN A 61 52.78 -37.21 28.59
CA ASN A 61 53.18 -36.05 27.77
C ASN A 61 52.10 -34.96 27.90
N VAL A 62 52.51 -33.77 28.34
CA VAL A 62 51.68 -32.57 28.26
C VAL A 62 51.67 -32.15 26.78
N HIS A 63 50.58 -32.45 26.10
CA HIS A 63 50.16 -31.72 24.91
C HIS A 63 48.83 -31.08 25.23
N THR A 64 48.81 -29.74 25.19
CA THR A 64 47.63 -28.91 25.35
C THR A 64 46.64 -29.22 24.23
N LYS A 65 45.74 -30.18 24.46
CA LYS A 65 44.52 -30.33 23.66
C LYS A 65 43.58 -29.20 24.02
N SER A 66 43.56 -28.18 23.18
CA SER A 66 42.50 -27.19 23.16
C SER A 66 41.19 -27.93 22.90
N VAL A 67 40.32 -28.02 23.90
CA VAL A 67 38.98 -28.59 23.76
C VAL A 67 38.15 -27.56 23.00
N VAL A 68 38.11 -27.66 21.68
CA VAL A 68 37.09 -26.98 20.88
C VAL A 68 35.76 -27.63 21.22
N LYS A 69 34.94 -26.95 22.02
CA LYS A 69 33.53 -27.33 22.19
C LYS A 69 32.88 -27.24 20.80
N PRO A 70 32.24 -28.30 20.28
CA PRO A 70 31.46 -28.16 19.06
C PRO A 70 30.33 -27.18 19.34
N ILE A 71 30.33 -26.05 18.64
CA ILE A 71 29.15 -25.20 18.54
C ILE A 71 28.19 -26.01 17.67
N ILE A 72 27.29 -26.77 18.30
CA ILE A 72 26.13 -27.30 17.61
C ILE A 72 25.20 -26.10 17.42
N GLN A 73 25.38 -25.37 16.33
CA GLN A 73 24.31 -24.52 15.81
C GLN A 73 23.19 -25.48 15.39
N SER A 74 22.09 -25.46 16.14
CA SER A 74 20.83 -26.04 15.67
C SER A 74 20.42 -25.26 14.42
N HIS A 75 20.80 -25.77 13.25
CA HIS A 75 20.23 -25.31 11.99
C HIS A 75 18.84 -25.92 11.90
N SER A 76 17.88 -25.34 12.62
CA SER A 76 16.47 -25.58 12.32
C SER A 76 16.18 -24.82 11.03
N GLY A 77 16.35 -25.48 9.89
CA GLY A 77 15.74 -25.03 8.65
C GLY A 77 14.25 -25.34 8.74
N THR A 78 13.41 -24.32 8.66
CA THR A 78 11.98 -24.57 8.46
C THR A 78 11.76 -24.69 6.96
N VAL A 79 11.32 -25.88 6.53
CA VAL A 79 10.90 -26.11 5.14
C VAL A 79 9.44 -25.69 5.06
N TYR A 80 9.14 -24.65 4.28
CA TYR A 80 7.78 -24.28 3.92
C TYR A 80 7.55 -24.65 2.46
N GLN A 81 6.34 -25.11 2.14
CA GLN A 81 5.89 -25.14 0.76
C GLN A 81 5.69 -23.69 0.34
N SER A 82 6.57 -23.16 -0.52
CA SER A 82 6.43 -21.77 -0.96
C SER A 82 5.20 -21.63 -1.84
N SER A 83 4.31 -20.69 -1.50
CA SER A 83 3.28 -20.18 -2.42
C SER A 83 3.86 -19.47 -3.66
N PHE A 84 5.20 -19.43 -3.79
CA PHE A 84 5.95 -18.88 -4.91
C PHE A 84 5.91 -19.90 -6.05
N ILE A 85 4.88 -19.80 -6.88
CA ILE A 85 4.83 -20.56 -8.12
C ILE A 85 5.38 -19.70 -9.25
N ASP A 86 6.10 -20.35 -10.16
CA ASP A 86 6.48 -19.76 -11.42
C ASP A 86 5.22 -19.54 -12.28
N ASN A 87 5.30 -18.63 -13.25
CA ASN A 87 4.22 -18.50 -14.21
C ASN A 87 4.38 -19.47 -15.38
N GLU A 88 3.28 -19.75 -16.07
CA GLU A 88 3.26 -20.67 -17.22
C GLU A 88 4.06 -20.16 -18.45
N TYR A 89 4.61 -18.94 -18.37
CA TYR A 89 5.34 -18.27 -19.44
C TYR A 89 6.85 -18.13 -19.14
N GLY A 90 7.35 -18.78 -18.09
CA GLY A 90 8.78 -18.89 -17.78
C GLY A 90 9.34 -17.88 -16.77
N ALA A 91 8.53 -16.94 -16.27
CA ALA A 91 8.94 -16.10 -15.15
C ALA A 91 8.95 -16.93 -13.86
N HIS A 92 10.02 -16.82 -13.08
CA HIS A 92 10.28 -17.76 -11.98
C HIS A 92 11.00 -17.12 -10.79
N TRP A 93 10.88 -17.76 -9.64
CA TRP A 93 11.58 -17.38 -8.41
C TRP A 93 12.94 -18.05 -8.32
N SER A 94 13.94 -17.34 -7.81
CA SER A 94 15.29 -17.88 -7.56
C SER A 94 15.82 -17.39 -6.21
N ASP A 95 16.55 -18.25 -5.51
CA ASP A 95 17.26 -17.95 -4.25
C ASP A 95 18.76 -18.30 -4.34
N ALA A 96 19.27 -18.56 -5.55
CA ALA A 96 20.59 -19.13 -5.79
C ALA A 96 21.76 -18.31 -5.19
N ASP A 97 21.60 -16.99 -5.09
CA ASP A 97 22.62 -16.08 -4.56
C ASP A 97 22.44 -15.77 -3.05
N GLY A 98 21.56 -16.51 -2.37
CA GLY A 98 21.24 -16.31 -0.95
C GLY A 98 20.22 -15.20 -0.68
N THR A 99 19.69 -14.58 -1.73
CA THR A 99 18.60 -13.59 -1.69
C THR A 99 17.54 -13.96 -2.72
N THR A 100 16.26 -13.84 -2.35
CA THR A 100 15.14 -14.11 -3.26
C THR A 100 15.12 -13.09 -4.40
N ALA A 101 15.05 -13.56 -5.64
CA ALA A 101 14.87 -12.75 -6.84
C ALA A 101 13.68 -13.27 -7.64
N PHE A 102 13.06 -12.38 -8.41
CA PHE A 102 12.08 -12.75 -9.42
C PHE A 102 12.65 -12.46 -10.81
N ILE A 103 12.64 -13.47 -11.67
CA ILE A 103 13.34 -13.50 -12.95
C ILE A 103 12.31 -13.62 -14.06
N ASP A 104 12.48 -12.86 -15.15
CA ASP A 104 11.62 -12.96 -16.32
C ASP A 104 11.95 -14.22 -17.16
N GLY A 105 11.10 -14.58 -18.11
CA GLY A 105 11.27 -15.77 -18.96
C GLY A 105 12.44 -15.73 -19.95
N ASN A 106 13.34 -14.76 -19.84
CA ASN A 106 14.59 -14.66 -20.60
C ASN A 106 15.80 -14.62 -19.67
N ASP A 107 15.60 -14.98 -18.40
CA ASP A 107 16.61 -15.01 -17.35
C ASP A 107 17.13 -13.62 -16.96
N ASP A 108 16.40 -12.55 -17.31
CA ASP A 108 16.66 -11.19 -16.83
C ASP A 108 16.03 -11.00 -15.45
N VAL A 109 16.80 -10.54 -14.47
CA VAL A 109 16.27 -10.24 -13.13
C VAL A 109 15.31 -9.05 -13.21
N PHE A 110 14.05 -9.26 -12.82
CA PHE A 110 13.06 -8.19 -12.70
C PHE A 110 13.28 -7.38 -11.42
N VAL A 111 13.35 -8.07 -10.27
CA VAL A 111 13.71 -7.49 -8.96
C VAL A 111 14.56 -8.46 -8.13
N ASN A 112 15.53 -7.91 -7.40
CA ASN A 112 16.27 -8.58 -6.32
C ASN A 112 15.58 -8.32 -4.98
N ASN A 113 15.87 -9.15 -3.98
CA ASN A 113 15.18 -9.13 -2.67
C ASN A 113 13.66 -9.10 -2.83
N ALA A 114 13.18 -9.89 -3.78
CA ALA A 114 11.81 -9.93 -4.21
C ALA A 114 10.89 -10.41 -3.09
N LYS A 115 9.69 -9.81 -3.04
CA LYS A 115 8.62 -10.10 -2.10
C LYS A 115 7.43 -10.68 -2.83
N ALA A 116 6.97 -11.84 -2.39
CA ALA A 116 5.78 -12.47 -2.92
C ALA A 116 4.55 -11.90 -2.24
N VAL A 117 3.79 -11.11 -2.99
CA VAL A 117 2.64 -10.37 -2.49
C VAL A 117 1.39 -10.90 -3.17
N ILE A 118 0.35 -11.16 -2.40
CA ILE A 118 -0.98 -11.47 -2.94
C ILE A 118 -1.80 -10.19 -3.05
N ASP A 119 -2.73 -10.12 -3.99
CA ASP A 119 -3.80 -9.13 -3.92
C ASP A 119 -5.16 -9.80 -3.77
N VAL A 120 -5.98 -9.25 -2.86
CA VAL A 120 -7.18 -9.91 -2.35
C VAL A 120 -8.35 -8.95 -2.21
N SER A 121 -9.54 -9.51 -2.34
CA SER A 121 -10.82 -8.79 -2.22
C SER A 121 -11.90 -9.74 -1.68
N GLU A 122 -13.17 -9.32 -1.72
CA GLU A 122 -14.29 -10.23 -1.42
C GLU A 122 -14.33 -11.49 -2.30
N HIS A 123 -13.65 -11.50 -3.45
CA HIS A 123 -13.62 -12.64 -4.36
C HIS A 123 -12.90 -13.86 -3.77
N GLN A 124 -11.94 -13.65 -2.86
CA GLN A 124 -11.26 -14.69 -2.10
C GLN A 124 -12.05 -15.16 -0.87
N LYS A 125 -13.25 -14.58 -0.64
CA LYS A 125 -14.13 -14.91 0.49
C LYS A 125 -13.41 -14.76 1.83
N GLU A 126 -13.71 -15.64 2.79
CA GLU A 126 -13.02 -15.65 4.08
C GLU A 126 -11.68 -16.37 3.96
N ILE A 127 -10.59 -15.66 4.27
CA ILE A 127 -9.21 -16.15 4.21
C ILE A 127 -8.74 -16.64 5.58
N ASP A 128 -8.07 -17.79 5.63
CA ASP A 128 -7.26 -18.20 6.78
C ASP A 128 -5.88 -17.51 6.72
N TRP A 129 -5.77 -16.38 7.39
CA TRP A 129 -4.56 -15.56 7.34
C TRP A 129 -3.38 -16.15 8.11
N ASP A 130 -3.62 -17.03 9.10
CA ASP A 130 -2.54 -17.75 9.77
C ASP A 130 -1.91 -18.77 8.82
N ALA A 131 -2.73 -19.48 8.02
CA ALA A 131 -2.26 -20.38 6.96
C ALA A 131 -1.53 -19.62 5.84
N VAL A 132 -2.07 -18.48 5.38
CA VAL A 132 -1.41 -17.62 4.38
C VAL A 132 -0.04 -17.14 4.85
N LYS A 133 0.07 -16.73 6.12
CA LYS A 133 1.37 -16.33 6.69
C LYS A 133 2.34 -17.52 6.75
N ALA A 134 1.84 -18.70 7.10
CA ALA A 134 2.64 -19.91 7.17
C ALA A 134 3.09 -20.43 5.79
N SER A 135 2.40 -20.08 4.70
CA SER A 135 2.78 -20.45 3.33
C SER A 135 3.97 -19.65 2.77
N GLY A 136 4.41 -18.61 3.49
CA GLY A 136 5.52 -17.74 3.09
C GLY A 136 5.13 -16.50 2.30
N VAL A 137 3.85 -16.12 2.26
CA VAL A 137 3.45 -14.81 1.68
C VAL A 137 4.12 -13.66 2.45
N ASP A 138 4.79 -12.77 1.72
CA ASP A 138 5.53 -11.63 2.28
C ASP A 138 4.63 -10.42 2.55
N GLY A 139 3.48 -10.31 1.88
CA GLY A 139 2.56 -9.20 2.04
C GLY A 139 1.27 -9.32 1.25
N ALA A 140 0.38 -8.34 1.41
CA ALA A 140 -0.89 -8.29 0.69
C ALA A 140 -1.27 -6.88 0.19
N ILE A 141 -1.88 -6.76 -0.98
CA ILE A 141 -2.60 -5.55 -1.40
C ILE A 141 -4.11 -5.82 -1.31
N ILE A 142 -4.83 -5.07 -0.47
CA ILE A 142 -6.22 -5.38 -0.13
C ILE A 142 -7.17 -4.41 -0.85
N ARG A 143 -8.20 -4.90 -1.53
CA ARG A 143 -9.26 -4.03 -2.06
C ARG A 143 -10.02 -3.42 -0.91
N ILE A 144 -10.07 -2.09 -0.84
CA ILE A 144 -10.89 -1.41 0.17
C ILE A 144 -12.29 -1.08 -0.35
N SER A 145 -12.42 -0.75 -1.62
CA SER A 145 -13.67 -0.34 -2.29
C SER A 145 -13.50 -0.38 -3.82
N TYR A 146 -14.56 -0.01 -4.52
CA TYR A 146 -14.60 0.26 -5.95
C TYR A 146 -15.53 1.46 -6.19
N GLY A 147 -15.17 2.38 -7.09
CA GLY A 147 -15.91 3.63 -7.26
C GLY A 147 -15.89 4.51 -6.00
N TRP A 148 -16.98 5.23 -5.75
CA TRP A 148 -17.20 6.02 -4.53
C TRP A 148 -18.60 5.74 -3.96
N ASP A 149 -18.82 6.00 -2.67
CA ASP A 149 -20.09 5.78 -1.96
C ASP A 149 -20.64 4.33 -1.97
N ASN A 150 -19.83 3.35 -2.40
CA ASN A 150 -20.18 1.93 -2.37
C ASN A 150 -19.89 1.25 -1.02
N GLY A 151 -19.19 1.96 -0.12
CA GLY A 151 -18.74 1.43 1.16
C GLY A 151 -17.57 0.46 1.01
N TYR A 152 -17.29 -0.31 2.06
CA TYR A 152 -16.21 -1.28 2.05
C TYR A 152 -16.51 -2.47 1.12
N ASP A 153 -15.47 -2.95 0.42
CA ASP A 153 -15.43 -4.34 -0.03
C ASP A 153 -15.73 -5.27 1.16
N LYS A 154 -16.54 -6.33 0.93
CA LYS A 154 -17.09 -7.16 2.01
C LYS A 154 -16.03 -7.79 2.92
N GLN A 155 -14.80 -7.96 2.45
CA GLN A 155 -13.71 -8.56 3.22
C GLN A 155 -12.65 -7.55 3.65
N ALA A 156 -12.74 -6.27 3.24
CA ALA A 156 -11.71 -5.26 3.49
C ALA A 156 -11.36 -5.13 4.98
N LEU A 157 -12.37 -4.92 5.84
CA LEU A 157 -12.15 -4.71 7.28
C LEU A 157 -11.52 -5.93 7.94
N ARG A 158 -11.99 -7.14 7.60
CA ARG A 158 -11.42 -8.40 8.13
C ARG A 158 -9.98 -8.56 7.68
N ASN A 159 -9.70 -8.42 6.38
CA ASN A 159 -8.37 -8.58 5.81
C ASN A 159 -7.37 -7.57 6.40
N ILE A 160 -7.75 -6.30 6.51
CA ILE A 160 -6.92 -5.27 7.14
C ILE A 160 -6.64 -5.63 8.61
N SER A 161 -7.66 -6.04 9.36
CA SER A 161 -7.51 -6.38 10.78
C SER A 161 -6.58 -7.57 10.99
N GLU A 162 -6.66 -8.57 10.12
CA GLU A 162 -5.85 -9.79 10.20
C GLU A 162 -4.40 -9.54 9.79
N CYS A 163 -4.16 -8.76 8.72
CA CYS A 163 -2.80 -8.31 8.38
C CYS A 163 -2.16 -7.53 9.53
N LYS A 164 -2.92 -6.63 10.18
CA LYS A 164 -2.44 -5.92 11.38
C LYS A 164 -2.16 -6.87 12.55
N ARG A 165 -3.07 -7.80 12.86
CA ARG A 165 -2.92 -8.78 13.95
C ARG A 165 -1.67 -9.63 13.78
N LEU A 166 -1.41 -10.07 12.55
CA LEU A 166 -0.31 -10.96 12.21
C LEU A 166 0.98 -10.22 11.84
N GLY A 167 0.95 -8.90 11.71
CA GLY A 167 2.09 -8.10 11.24
C GLY A 167 2.48 -8.43 9.79
N ILE A 168 1.51 -8.79 8.95
CA ILE A 168 1.73 -8.98 7.51
C ILE A 168 1.78 -7.60 6.85
N PRO A 169 2.89 -7.23 6.19
CA PRO A 169 2.99 -6.02 5.41
C PRO A 169 1.85 -5.88 4.40
N PHE A 170 1.19 -4.72 4.35
CA PHE A 170 0.07 -4.55 3.43
C PHE A 170 0.04 -3.18 2.73
N GLY A 171 -0.67 -3.17 1.62
CA GLY A 171 -1.12 -2.01 0.87
C GLY A 171 -2.62 -2.09 0.63
N ILE A 172 -3.15 -1.09 -0.07
CA ILE A 172 -4.58 -0.98 -0.34
C ILE A 172 -4.77 -0.70 -1.83
N TYR A 173 -5.86 -1.16 -2.43
CA TYR A 173 -6.26 -0.67 -3.75
C TYR A 173 -7.75 -0.32 -3.81
N MET A 174 -8.09 0.55 -4.76
CA MET A 174 -9.46 0.82 -5.14
C MET A 174 -9.64 0.79 -6.65
N TYR A 175 -10.60 -0.02 -7.09
CA TYR A 175 -10.98 -0.18 -8.49
C TYR A 175 -11.81 1.02 -8.95
N SER A 176 -11.35 1.73 -9.98
CA SER A 176 -12.01 2.94 -10.46
C SER A 176 -13.17 2.68 -11.41
N TYR A 177 -14.20 3.51 -11.30
CA TYR A 177 -15.26 3.68 -12.30
C TYR A 177 -15.34 5.13 -12.82
N ALA A 178 -14.29 5.93 -12.61
CA ALA A 178 -14.29 7.35 -12.96
C ALA A 178 -14.39 7.61 -14.47
N GLU A 179 -15.24 8.57 -14.86
CA GLU A 179 -15.38 9.06 -16.24
C GLU A 179 -14.67 10.41 -16.47
N LYS A 180 -14.41 11.14 -15.39
CA LYS A 180 -13.86 12.51 -15.40
C LYS A 180 -13.21 12.85 -14.06
N ALA A 181 -12.50 13.98 -14.04
CA ALA A 181 -11.74 14.47 -12.89
C ALA A 181 -12.57 14.54 -11.58
N GLU A 182 -13.83 14.98 -11.65
CA GLU A 182 -14.71 15.07 -10.50
C GLU A 182 -15.00 13.70 -9.87
N ASP A 183 -15.13 12.66 -10.69
CA ASP A 183 -15.34 11.30 -10.20
C ASP A 183 -14.06 10.80 -9.53
N GLY A 184 -12.88 11.08 -10.11
CA GLY A 184 -11.59 10.79 -9.47
C GLY A 184 -11.40 11.51 -8.13
N ALA A 185 -11.89 12.74 -7.99
CA ALA A 185 -11.92 13.45 -6.71
C ALA A 185 -12.89 12.80 -5.70
N ALA A 186 -14.07 12.35 -6.14
CA ALA A 186 -15.03 11.65 -5.30
C ALA A 186 -14.47 10.31 -4.80
N GLU A 187 -13.88 9.52 -5.70
CA GLU A 187 -13.15 8.30 -5.39
C GLU A 187 -12.02 8.58 -4.40
N GLY A 188 -11.20 9.61 -4.65
CA GLY A 188 -10.10 9.99 -3.75
C GLY A 188 -10.57 10.39 -2.35
N ALA A 189 -11.69 11.08 -2.23
CA ALA A 189 -12.28 11.45 -0.93
C ALA A 189 -12.88 10.23 -0.20
N ASP A 190 -13.55 9.35 -0.94
CA ASP A 190 -14.16 8.13 -0.41
C ASP A 190 -13.11 7.18 0.18
N ILE A 191 -12.03 6.89 -0.56
CA ILE A 191 -10.97 6.02 -0.04
C ILE A 191 -10.29 6.60 1.19
N VAL A 192 -10.11 7.92 1.28
CA VAL A 192 -9.59 8.57 2.49
C VAL A 192 -10.50 8.30 3.68
N ASN A 193 -11.82 8.48 3.52
CA ASN A 193 -12.80 8.21 4.58
C ASN A 193 -12.78 6.73 4.99
N LEU A 194 -12.72 5.81 4.02
CA LEU A 194 -12.69 4.38 4.27
C LEU A 194 -11.41 3.94 4.97
N LEU A 195 -10.25 4.46 4.57
CA LEU A 195 -8.97 4.20 5.24
C LEU A 195 -9.01 4.63 6.70
N GLN A 196 -9.50 5.85 6.96
CA GLN A 196 -9.65 6.38 8.32
C GLN A 196 -10.65 5.57 9.15
N GLY A 197 -11.79 5.19 8.57
CA GLY A 197 -12.80 4.36 9.22
C GLY A 197 -12.32 2.94 9.53
N ALA A 198 -11.41 2.40 8.70
CA ALA A 198 -10.73 1.12 8.95
C ALA A 198 -9.55 1.25 9.93
N GLY A 199 -9.28 2.46 10.43
CA GLY A 199 -8.16 2.76 11.32
C GLY A 199 -6.80 2.59 10.65
N VAL A 200 -6.70 2.72 9.31
CA VAL A 200 -5.46 2.62 8.54
C VAL A 200 -4.80 4.00 8.43
N SER A 201 -3.70 4.18 9.16
CA SER A 201 -2.85 5.37 9.06
C SER A 201 -1.81 5.23 7.94
N PRO A 202 -1.21 6.33 7.45
CA PRO A 202 -0.13 6.26 6.45
C PRO A 202 1.07 5.40 6.89
N GLN A 203 1.32 5.28 8.19
CA GLN A 203 2.43 4.50 8.76
C GLN A 203 2.16 3.00 8.78
N ASP A 204 0.89 2.57 8.76
CA ASP A 204 0.52 1.16 8.70
C ASP A 204 0.85 0.52 7.34
N LEU A 205 0.96 1.35 6.30
CA LEU A 205 1.11 0.91 4.91
C LEU A 205 2.59 0.65 4.58
N THR A 206 2.95 -0.61 4.37
CA THR A 206 4.25 -0.97 3.78
C THR A 206 4.24 -0.73 2.28
N TYR A 207 3.15 -1.16 1.62
CA TYR A 207 2.90 -0.95 0.20
C TYR A 207 1.98 0.25 -0.04
N PRO A 208 1.91 0.79 -1.27
CA PRO A 208 1.08 1.95 -1.57
C PRO A 208 -0.41 1.74 -1.36
N VAL A 209 -1.12 2.87 -1.31
CA VAL A 209 -2.50 2.92 -1.78
C VAL A 209 -2.47 3.02 -3.31
N TYR A 210 -3.03 2.03 -3.97
CA TYR A 210 -3.09 1.91 -5.41
C TYR A 210 -4.42 2.42 -5.96
N TYR A 211 -4.32 3.22 -7.01
CA TYR A 211 -5.45 3.50 -7.88
C TYR A 211 -5.46 2.48 -9.01
N ASP A 212 -6.45 1.61 -8.99
CA ASP A 212 -6.61 0.53 -9.95
C ASP A 212 -7.46 1.02 -11.13
N LEU A 213 -6.79 1.15 -12.28
CA LEU A 213 -7.34 1.68 -13.52
C LEU A 213 -7.37 0.60 -14.59
N GLU A 214 -8.57 0.11 -14.86
CA GLU A 214 -8.82 -0.92 -15.86
C GLU A 214 -9.92 -0.51 -16.84
N LYS A 215 -10.05 -1.27 -17.92
CA LYS A 215 -11.21 -1.16 -18.79
C LYS A 215 -12.44 -1.74 -18.09
N TRP A 216 -13.17 -0.89 -17.40
CA TRP A 216 -14.44 -1.25 -16.78
C TRP A 216 -15.62 -1.19 -17.77
N SER A 217 -16.73 -1.82 -17.37
CA SER A 217 -18.01 -1.74 -18.07
C SER A 217 -19.15 -1.63 -17.07
N TRP A 218 -19.94 -0.57 -17.18
CA TRP A 218 -21.11 -0.34 -16.34
C TRP A 218 -22.26 0.22 -17.19
N SER A 219 -23.49 -0.23 -16.91
CA SER A 219 -24.64 0.05 -17.77
C SER A 219 -24.92 1.56 -17.85
N GLY A 220 -24.95 2.11 -19.07
CA GLY A 220 -25.17 3.54 -19.31
C GLY A 220 -23.92 4.41 -19.19
N HIS A 221 -22.78 3.82 -18.80
CA HIS A 221 -21.53 4.49 -18.52
C HIS A 221 -20.40 3.98 -19.41
N LYS A 222 -19.36 4.78 -19.63
CA LYS A 222 -18.22 4.39 -20.49
C LYS A 222 -16.89 4.87 -19.91
N PRO A 223 -15.86 4.00 -19.87
CA PRO A 223 -14.53 4.44 -19.48
C PRO A 223 -14.00 5.46 -20.49
N PRO A 224 -13.20 6.43 -20.02
CA PRO A 224 -12.48 7.34 -20.90
C PRO A 224 -11.61 6.59 -21.91
N THR A 225 -11.39 7.21 -23.05
CA THR A 225 -10.44 6.72 -24.07
C THR A 225 -9.24 7.64 -24.24
N SER A 226 -9.31 8.86 -23.70
CA SER A 226 -8.25 9.86 -23.77
C SER A 226 -7.29 9.72 -22.59
N PRO A 227 -5.97 9.59 -22.82
CA PRO A 227 -4.97 9.63 -21.77
C PRO A 227 -4.98 10.90 -20.93
N TYR A 228 -5.40 12.03 -21.49
CA TYR A 228 -5.49 13.29 -20.76
C TYR A 228 -6.67 13.32 -19.79
N VAL A 229 -7.80 12.69 -20.14
CA VAL A 229 -8.93 12.57 -19.19
C VAL A 229 -8.54 11.68 -18.02
N TYR A 230 -7.85 10.57 -18.29
CA TYR A 230 -7.32 9.70 -17.24
C TYR A 230 -6.25 10.38 -16.38
N GLN A 231 -5.42 11.24 -16.97
CA GLN A 231 -4.47 12.04 -16.21
C GLN A 231 -5.18 12.91 -15.18
N ASP A 232 -6.27 13.58 -15.57
CA ASP A 232 -7.02 14.49 -14.69
C ASP A 232 -7.74 13.70 -13.58
N ILE A 233 -8.25 12.52 -13.91
CA ILE A 233 -8.81 11.54 -12.95
C ILE A 233 -7.74 11.16 -11.92
N VAL A 234 -6.55 10.72 -12.35
CA VAL A 234 -5.45 10.32 -11.47
C VAL A 234 -4.98 11.50 -10.63
N ALA A 235 -4.82 12.69 -11.20
CA ALA A 235 -4.40 13.87 -10.47
C ALA A 235 -5.41 14.25 -9.38
N SER A 236 -6.70 14.19 -9.69
CA SER A 236 -7.78 14.51 -8.75
C SER A 236 -7.83 13.54 -7.58
N TRP A 237 -7.76 12.23 -7.87
CA TRP A 237 -7.67 11.18 -6.85
C TRP A 237 -6.43 11.36 -5.96
N TRP A 238 -5.26 11.52 -6.58
CA TRP A 238 -3.98 11.64 -5.91
C TRP A 238 -3.93 12.84 -4.95
N ASN A 239 -4.52 13.97 -5.36
CA ASN A 239 -4.56 15.18 -4.55
C ASN A 239 -5.39 15.02 -3.27
N GLN A 240 -6.47 14.21 -3.29
CA GLN A 240 -7.24 13.93 -2.08
C GLN A 240 -6.41 13.17 -1.05
N LEU A 241 -5.73 12.10 -1.48
CA LEU A 241 -4.90 11.28 -0.59
C LEU A 241 -3.70 12.05 -0.05
N VAL A 242 -3.01 12.82 -0.90
CA VAL A 242 -1.91 13.68 -0.45
C VAL A 242 -2.38 14.72 0.56
N SER A 243 -3.55 15.34 0.34
CA SER A 243 -4.11 16.33 1.28
C SER A 243 -4.48 15.71 2.63
N ALA A 244 -4.80 14.42 2.65
CA ALA A 244 -5.08 13.64 3.85
C ALA A 244 -3.81 13.02 4.50
N GLY A 245 -2.62 13.27 3.95
CA GLY A 245 -1.34 12.81 4.50
C GLY A 245 -0.86 11.43 4.01
N TYR A 246 -1.53 10.85 3.00
CA TYR A 246 -1.08 9.62 2.35
C TYR A 246 -0.16 9.96 1.18
N HIS A 247 1.13 9.60 1.31
CA HIS A 247 2.15 9.88 0.29
C HIS A 247 2.70 8.62 -0.40
N LYS A 248 2.38 7.45 0.16
CA LYS A 248 2.70 6.13 -0.40
C LYS A 248 1.62 5.76 -1.41
N LEU A 249 1.71 6.31 -2.62
CA LEU A 249 0.69 6.17 -3.65
C LEU A 249 1.27 5.53 -4.92
N GLY A 250 0.43 4.82 -5.66
CA GLY A 250 0.79 4.21 -6.93
C GLY A 250 -0.40 4.03 -7.85
N VAL A 251 -0.15 3.90 -9.15
CA VAL A 251 -1.13 3.44 -10.13
C VAL A 251 -0.88 1.97 -10.42
N TYR A 252 -1.97 1.21 -10.46
CA TYR A 252 -2.00 -0.14 -11.01
C TYR A 252 -2.78 -0.16 -12.32
N SER A 253 -2.30 -0.95 -13.28
CA SER A 253 -3.03 -1.30 -14.50
C SER A 253 -2.32 -2.44 -15.24
N TYR A 254 -2.91 -2.94 -16.32
CA TYR A 254 -2.29 -3.93 -17.20
C TYR A 254 -1.60 -3.29 -18.42
N THR A 255 -0.56 -3.95 -18.93
CA THR A 255 0.35 -3.44 -19.98
C THR A 255 -0.37 -2.86 -21.21
N ASN A 256 -1.44 -3.49 -21.69
CA ASN A 256 -2.17 -3.01 -22.86
C ASN A 256 -2.95 -1.72 -22.57
N TYR A 257 -3.47 -1.52 -21.36
CA TYR A 257 -4.19 -0.30 -21.00
C TYR A 257 -3.22 0.88 -20.83
N LEU A 258 -2.07 0.62 -20.21
CA LEU A 258 -0.95 1.57 -20.06
C LEU A 258 -0.43 2.11 -21.40
N ARG A 259 -0.41 1.27 -22.44
CA ARG A 259 -0.01 1.66 -23.81
C ARG A 259 -1.14 2.31 -24.61
N GLY A 260 -2.37 2.21 -24.13
CA GLY A 260 -3.58 2.68 -24.80
C GLY A 260 -4.20 3.87 -24.06
N PRO A 261 -5.40 3.71 -23.47
CA PRO A 261 -6.09 4.81 -22.79
C PRO A 261 -5.32 5.46 -21.64
N LEU A 262 -4.34 4.79 -21.04
CA LEU A 262 -3.50 5.35 -19.97
C LEU A 262 -2.11 5.80 -20.46
N ASN A 263 -1.93 6.00 -21.77
CA ASN A 263 -0.66 6.43 -22.36
C ASN A 263 -0.36 7.92 -22.09
N SER A 264 -0.09 8.25 -20.83
CA SER A 264 0.33 9.56 -20.34
C SER A 264 1.59 9.41 -19.50
N GLN A 265 2.58 10.27 -19.75
CA GLN A 265 3.80 10.31 -18.93
C GLN A 265 3.47 10.55 -17.44
N TYR A 266 2.45 11.37 -17.14
CA TYR A 266 2.04 11.62 -15.76
C TYR A 266 1.58 10.34 -15.04
N ILE A 267 0.86 9.48 -15.75
CA ILE A 267 0.38 8.20 -15.23
C ILE A 267 1.54 7.22 -15.14
N HIS A 268 2.34 7.09 -16.20
CA HIS A 268 3.48 6.16 -16.26
C HIS A 268 4.52 6.40 -15.16
N GLU A 269 4.81 7.67 -14.85
CA GLU A 269 5.70 8.03 -13.73
C GLU A 269 5.14 7.64 -12.36
N ARG A 270 3.83 7.40 -12.25
CA ARG A 270 3.14 6.97 -11.03
C ARG A 270 2.78 5.50 -11.02
N THR A 271 2.98 4.79 -12.13
CA THR A 271 2.71 3.35 -12.25
C THR A 271 3.85 2.57 -11.63
N SER A 272 3.59 1.96 -10.46
CA SER A 272 4.55 1.10 -9.77
C SER A 272 4.13 -0.36 -9.70
N TRP A 273 2.92 -0.69 -10.16
CA TRP A 273 2.39 -2.05 -10.18
C TRP A 273 1.73 -2.33 -11.53
N VAL A 274 2.22 -3.36 -12.24
CA VAL A 274 1.75 -3.68 -13.59
C VAL A 274 1.34 -5.15 -13.69
N ALA A 275 0.16 -5.41 -14.26
CA ALA A 275 -0.26 -6.76 -14.62
C ALA A 275 0.18 -7.14 -16.04
N SER A 276 0.81 -8.32 -16.13
CA SER A 276 1.16 -8.99 -17.38
C SER A 276 1.33 -10.49 -17.13
N TYR A 277 0.39 -11.30 -17.59
CA TYR A 277 0.48 -12.76 -17.51
C TYR A 277 1.23 -13.28 -18.73
N GLY A 278 2.56 -13.07 -18.71
CA GLY A 278 3.43 -13.37 -19.84
C GLY A 278 4.87 -13.59 -19.40
N SER A 279 5.78 -13.83 -20.35
CA SER A 279 7.19 -14.10 -20.02
C SER A 279 7.93 -12.87 -19.49
N ARG A 280 7.38 -11.67 -19.64
CA ARG A 280 7.94 -10.42 -19.12
C ARG A 280 6.80 -9.50 -18.66
N VAL A 281 7.10 -8.54 -17.78
CA VAL A 281 6.16 -7.47 -17.41
C VAL A 281 5.71 -6.66 -18.65
N GLY A 282 6.60 -6.50 -19.63
CA GLY A 282 6.27 -5.89 -20.91
C GLY A 282 5.98 -4.38 -20.84
N PHE A 283 6.17 -3.72 -19.70
CA PHE A 283 6.00 -2.29 -19.55
C PHE A 283 7.15 -1.71 -18.69
N PRO A 284 7.77 -0.59 -19.07
CA PRO A 284 8.85 0.00 -18.29
C PRO A 284 8.29 0.63 -17.01
N ILE A 285 8.65 0.08 -15.85
CA ILE A 285 8.33 0.66 -14.54
C ILE A 285 9.49 1.57 -14.11
N SER A 286 9.26 2.88 -14.13
CA SER A 286 10.27 3.90 -13.81
C SER A 286 10.32 4.30 -12.33
N THR A 287 9.35 3.85 -11.53
CA THR A 287 9.31 4.06 -10.08
C THR A 287 10.37 3.23 -9.36
N ALA A 288 10.75 3.68 -8.15
CA ALA A 288 11.73 2.94 -7.33
C ALA A 288 11.15 1.60 -6.84
N LEU A 289 9.92 1.58 -6.34
CA LEU A 289 9.20 0.32 -6.13
C LEU A 289 8.72 -0.22 -7.46
N ARG A 290 8.89 -1.52 -7.68
CA ARG A 290 8.37 -2.24 -8.85
C ARG A 290 7.53 -3.40 -8.37
N GLY A 291 6.34 -3.52 -8.94
CA GLY A 291 5.42 -4.63 -8.74
C GLY A 291 5.02 -5.21 -10.10
N TRP A 292 5.10 -6.53 -10.21
CA TRP A 292 4.59 -7.26 -11.37
C TRP A 292 3.58 -8.30 -10.90
N GLN A 293 2.30 -8.12 -11.26
CA GLN A 293 1.29 -9.17 -11.15
C GLN A 293 1.50 -10.14 -12.32
N TYR A 294 2.10 -11.29 -12.02
CA TYR A 294 2.59 -12.24 -13.02
C TYR A 294 1.62 -13.39 -13.30
N THR A 295 0.61 -13.58 -12.45
CA THR A 295 -0.49 -14.55 -12.66
C THR A 295 -1.74 -14.16 -11.87
N SER A 296 -2.90 -14.55 -12.38
CA SER A 296 -4.20 -14.54 -11.69
C SER A 296 -4.73 -15.94 -11.34
N ASP A 297 -3.89 -16.95 -11.57
CA ASP A 297 -4.21 -18.37 -11.39
C ASP A 297 -3.40 -18.99 -10.24
N GLY A 298 -2.98 -18.17 -9.27
CA GLY A 298 -2.21 -18.62 -8.11
C GLY A 298 -3.02 -19.48 -7.15
N SER A 299 -2.30 -20.29 -6.37
CA SER A 299 -2.85 -21.11 -5.29
C SER A 299 -2.01 -20.88 -4.02
N VAL A 300 -2.67 -20.49 -2.93
CA VAL A 300 -2.04 -20.18 -1.65
C VAL A 300 -2.82 -20.88 -0.54
N ASP A 301 -2.11 -21.60 0.32
CA ASP A 301 -2.72 -22.25 1.48
C ASP A 301 -3.45 -21.24 2.35
N GLY A 302 -4.70 -21.54 2.71
CA GLY A 302 -5.59 -20.63 3.45
C GLY A 302 -6.52 -19.79 2.58
N ILE A 303 -6.40 -19.87 1.24
CA ILE A 303 -7.31 -19.22 0.30
C ILE A 303 -8.01 -20.29 -0.55
N ASP A 304 -9.34 -20.28 -0.53
CA ASP A 304 -10.13 -21.18 -1.37
C ASP A 304 -10.20 -20.64 -2.82
N GLY A 305 -9.59 -21.37 -3.74
CA GLY A 305 -9.60 -21.05 -5.16
C GLY A 305 -8.39 -20.22 -5.57
N ARG A 306 -8.60 -19.35 -6.55
CA ARG A 306 -7.50 -18.61 -7.19
C ARG A 306 -7.20 -17.30 -6.50
N VAL A 307 -5.93 -16.93 -6.51
CA VAL A 307 -5.44 -15.65 -6.01
C VAL A 307 -4.39 -15.07 -6.95
N ASP A 308 -4.42 -13.75 -7.09
CA ASP A 308 -3.44 -13.01 -7.88
C ASP A 308 -2.09 -12.99 -7.14
N LEU A 309 -1.00 -13.28 -7.88
CA LEU A 309 0.35 -13.31 -7.34
C LEU A 309 1.24 -12.26 -7.97
N ASN A 310 2.02 -11.62 -7.11
CA ASN A 310 2.85 -10.49 -7.46
C ASN A 310 4.27 -10.67 -6.96
N ALA A 311 5.23 -10.21 -7.77
CA ALA A 311 6.60 -10.00 -7.34
C ALA A 311 6.83 -8.50 -7.14
N PHE A 312 7.17 -8.11 -5.91
CA PHE A 312 7.52 -6.74 -5.57
C PHE A 312 8.96 -6.61 -5.14
N GLY A 313 9.59 -5.48 -5.45
CA GLY A 313 10.93 -5.16 -4.97
C GLY A 313 11.34 -3.74 -5.34
N MET A 314 12.41 -3.25 -4.71
CA MET A 314 13.00 -1.97 -5.07
C MET A 314 13.92 -2.14 -6.28
N ALA A 315 13.96 -1.15 -7.17
CA ALA A 315 14.77 -1.16 -8.38
C ALA A 315 16.29 -1.28 -8.10
N ASP A 316 16.73 -0.82 -6.93
CA ASP A 316 18.11 -0.92 -6.44
C ASP A 316 18.36 -2.17 -5.57
N GLY A 317 17.34 -3.01 -5.38
CA GLY A 317 17.40 -4.20 -4.53
C GLY A 317 17.38 -3.91 -3.02
N SER A 318 17.14 -2.67 -2.58
CA SER A 318 16.96 -2.38 -1.16
C SER A 318 15.68 -3.02 -0.59
N GLU A 319 15.61 -3.17 0.73
CA GLU A 319 14.37 -3.57 1.40
C GLU A 319 13.25 -2.57 1.09
N ILE A 320 12.01 -3.05 0.97
CA ILE A 320 10.85 -2.19 0.79
C ILE A 320 10.64 -1.38 2.08
N ASN A 321 11.24 -0.20 2.13
CA ASN A 321 11.30 0.66 3.32
C ASN A 321 10.85 2.10 3.01
N GLY A 322 9.77 2.24 2.26
CA GLY A 322 9.29 3.55 1.82
C GLY A 322 9.23 3.59 0.31
N VAL A 323 8.04 3.33 -0.20
CA VAL A 323 7.71 3.54 -1.60
C VAL A 323 7.97 4.96 -2.00
N SER A 324 8.76 5.11 -3.07
CA SER A 324 9.17 6.35 -3.71
C SER A 324 8.23 7.50 -3.39
N GLU A 325 8.73 8.42 -2.57
CA GLU A 325 8.09 9.68 -2.27
C GLU A 325 8.06 10.51 -3.57
N PHE A 326 7.01 10.36 -4.38
CA PHE A 326 6.65 11.40 -5.35
C PHE A 326 6.18 12.63 -4.55
N GLY A 327 7.17 13.34 -3.99
CA GLY A 327 6.98 14.44 -3.06
C GLY A 327 8.26 14.89 -2.32
N ASN A 328 9.21 13.99 -2.04
CA ASN A 328 10.40 14.33 -1.23
C ASN A 328 11.74 14.29 -1.97
N THR A 329 11.78 13.84 -3.23
CA THR A 329 12.83 14.29 -4.16
C THR A 329 12.54 15.74 -4.59
N ILE A 330 12.40 16.64 -3.61
CA ILE A 330 12.99 17.96 -3.72
C ILE A 330 14.49 17.71 -3.64
N THR A 331 15.10 17.22 -4.72
CA THR A 331 16.44 17.69 -4.97
C THR A 331 16.29 19.20 -5.05
N ASN A 332 17.04 19.92 -4.22
CA ASN A 332 17.32 21.35 -4.39
C ASN A 332 18.10 21.59 -5.70
N THR A 333 17.62 21.04 -6.81
CA THR A 333 17.99 21.28 -8.18
C THR A 333 16.77 21.74 -8.96
N SER A 334 15.79 22.39 -8.32
CA SER A 334 15.14 23.50 -9.01
C SER A 334 16.13 24.67 -8.98
N THR A 335 16.90 24.85 -10.04
CA THR A 335 17.22 26.21 -10.43
C THR A 335 15.87 26.92 -10.56
N ASN A 336 15.51 27.73 -9.56
CA ASN A 336 14.40 28.67 -9.66
C ASN A 336 14.80 29.75 -10.68
N SER A 337 14.94 29.38 -11.95
CA SER A 337 15.16 30.34 -13.03
C SER A 337 13.79 30.88 -13.41
N SER A 338 13.38 31.93 -12.71
CA SER A 338 12.33 32.81 -13.21
C SER A 338 12.86 33.47 -14.48
N GLN A 339 12.27 33.14 -15.63
CA GLN A 339 12.63 33.73 -16.91
C GLN A 339 11.65 34.83 -17.28
N GLU A 340 12.15 36.02 -17.61
CA GLU A 340 11.36 37.07 -18.23
C GLU A 340 11.12 36.72 -19.70
N VAL A 341 9.85 36.69 -20.12
CA VAL A 341 9.43 36.21 -21.45
C VAL A 341 8.87 37.30 -22.35
N GLY A 342 8.47 38.44 -21.78
CA GLY A 342 7.98 39.64 -22.47
C GLY A 342 6.93 40.40 -21.67
N ASP A 343 6.72 41.69 -21.97
CA ASP A 343 5.69 42.56 -21.36
C ASP A 343 5.62 42.54 -19.82
N GLY A 344 6.77 42.37 -19.16
CA GLY A 344 6.88 42.28 -17.70
C GLY A 344 6.49 40.93 -17.11
N TRP A 345 6.14 39.94 -17.93
CA TRP A 345 5.83 38.58 -17.51
C TRP A 345 7.09 37.78 -17.20
N LYS A 346 7.02 37.09 -16.06
CA LYS A 346 8.01 36.13 -15.61
C LYS A 346 7.37 34.77 -15.45
N VAL A 347 8.03 33.72 -15.95
CA VAL A 347 7.62 32.33 -15.76
C VAL A 347 8.63 31.59 -14.90
N SER A 348 8.14 30.94 -13.85
CA SER A 348 8.91 29.98 -13.06
C SER A 348 8.46 28.56 -13.45
N LYS A 349 9.31 27.89 -14.23
CA LYS A 349 9.09 26.50 -14.63
C LYS A 349 9.66 25.58 -13.55
N LYS A 350 8.87 24.62 -13.11
CA LYS A 350 9.33 23.55 -12.22
C LYS A 350 9.12 22.22 -12.92
N ALA A 351 10.18 21.42 -13.01
CA ALA A 351 10.07 20.06 -13.52
C ALA A 351 8.95 19.34 -12.75
N ASN A 352 8.03 18.73 -13.50
CA ASN A 352 6.90 17.96 -12.97
C ASN A 352 5.88 18.77 -12.13
N ARG A 353 5.83 20.10 -12.26
CA ARG A 353 4.83 20.98 -11.63
C ARG A 353 4.22 22.00 -12.60
N ARG A 354 3.17 22.68 -12.12
CA ARG A 354 2.46 23.80 -12.78
C ARG A 354 3.42 24.98 -13.00
N ASP A 355 3.28 25.71 -14.11
CA ASP A 355 4.10 26.90 -14.38
C ASP A 355 3.48 28.11 -13.67
N LEU A 356 4.26 28.81 -12.85
CA LEU A 356 3.83 30.06 -12.21
C LEU A 356 4.20 31.25 -13.10
N TRP A 357 3.19 32.01 -13.49
CA TRP A 357 3.30 33.22 -14.30
C TRP A 357 3.02 34.44 -13.44
N THR A 358 3.95 35.39 -13.39
CA THR A 358 3.80 36.61 -12.58
C THR A 358 4.05 37.87 -13.41
N ASN A 359 3.27 38.92 -13.19
CA ASN A 359 3.48 40.25 -13.74
C ASN A 359 2.95 41.30 -12.76
N GLY A 360 3.86 41.99 -12.05
CA GLY A 360 3.51 42.85 -10.92
C GLY A 360 2.73 42.08 -9.85
N ASP A 361 1.53 42.57 -9.52
CA ASP A 361 0.64 41.95 -8.51
C ASP A 361 -0.18 40.77 -9.07
N LYS A 362 -0.10 40.49 -10.37
CA LYS A 362 -0.83 39.38 -11.00
C LYS A 362 -0.03 38.10 -10.95
N SER A 363 -0.70 37.01 -10.57
CA SER A 363 -0.14 35.66 -10.57
C SER A 363 -1.14 34.67 -11.16
N PHE A 364 -0.70 33.88 -12.13
CA PHE A 364 -1.47 32.85 -12.80
C PHE A 364 -0.70 31.53 -12.78
N ILE A 365 -1.44 30.43 -12.74
CA ILE A 365 -0.86 29.10 -12.71
C ILE A 365 -1.32 28.37 -13.97
N LEU A 366 -0.36 28.05 -14.84
CA LEU A 366 -0.63 27.18 -15.98
C LEU A 366 -0.66 25.74 -15.49
N GLN A 367 -1.82 25.11 -15.58
CA GLN A 367 -1.97 23.73 -15.16
C GLN A 367 -1.18 22.79 -16.10
N TYR A 368 -0.85 21.60 -15.60
CA TYR A 368 0.00 20.67 -16.34
C TYR A 368 -0.64 20.24 -17.66
N GLU A 369 -1.96 20.09 -17.69
CA GLU A 369 -2.75 19.67 -18.85
C GLU A 369 -2.63 20.63 -20.03
N LEU A 370 -2.49 21.94 -19.77
CA LEU A 370 -2.35 22.95 -20.81
C LEU A 370 -0.89 23.21 -21.18
N ARG A 371 0.03 23.03 -20.23
CA ARG A 371 1.43 23.44 -20.38
C ARG A 371 2.05 22.96 -21.69
N ASP A 372 1.92 21.66 -21.98
CA ASP A 372 2.55 21.06 -23.15
C ASP A 372 1.85 21.49 -24.46
N SER A 373 0.52 21.68 -24.44
CA SER A 373 -0.22 22.24 -25.57
C SER A 373 0.15 23.70 -25.83
N TYR A 374 0.21 24.53 -24.79
CA TYR A 374 0.60 25.93 -24.86
C TYR A 374 1.99 26.09 -25.48
N TYR A 375 2.98 25.32 -25.04
CA TYR A 375 4.32 25.35 -25.65
C TYR A 375 4.37 24.72 -27.04
N GLY A 376 3.62 23.63 -27.28
CA GLY A 376 3.50 23.00 -28.59
C GLY A 376 2.89 23.93 -29.66
N HIS A 377 2.06 24.88 -29.24
CA HIS A 377 1.45 25.87 -30.11
C HIS A 377 2.24 27.19 -30.20
N GLY A 378 3.49 27.22 -29.73
CA GLY A 378 4.42 28.35 -29.87
C GLY A 378 4.63 29.18 -28.61
N GLY A 379 3.99 28.81 -27.49
CA GLY A 379 4.15 29.43 -26.18
C GLY A 379 3.91 30.95 -26.19
N TYR A 380 4.61 31.66 -25.31
CA TYR A 380 4.44 33.10 -25.13
C TYR A 380 4.54 33.90 -26.43
N ALA A 381 5.48 33.54 -27.31
CA ALA A 381 5.73 34.26 -28.55
C ALA A 381 4.52 34.24 -29.52
N ARG A 382 3.65 33.24 -29.41
CA ARG A 382 2.47 33.09 -30.28
C ARG A 382 1.14 33.30 -29.55
N LEU A 383 1.06 32.95 -28.28
CA LEU A 383 -0.18 32.91 -27.52
C LEU A 383 -0.25 33.96 -26.40
N GLY A 384 0.87 34.60 -26.04
CA GLY A 384 0.94 35.52 -24.90
C GLY A 384 0.82 34.80 -23.55
N ALA A 385 0.78 35.56 -22.45
CA ALA A 385 0.67 34.99 -21.11
C ALA A 385 -0.73 34.39 -20.82
N PRO A 386 -0.84 33.40 -19.92
CA PRO A 386 -2.12 32.99 -19.34
C PRO A 386 -2.69 34.10 -18.46
N VAL A 387 -3.81 34.68 -18.85
CA VAL A 387 -4.41 35.86 -18.19
C VAL A 387 -5.85 35.66 -17.71
N ALA A 388 -6.46 34.51 -17.96
CA ALA A 388 -7.83 34.18 -17.56
C ALA A 388 -8.03 32.68 -17.39
N ASP A 389 -9.16 32.30 -16.80
CA ASP A 389 -9.60 30.90 -16.70
C ASP A 389 -9.72 30.29 -18.09
N GLU A 390 -9.41 29.01 -18.21
CA GLU A 390 -9.32 28.35 -19.51
C GLU A 390 -10.49 27.39 -19.74
N GLU A 391 -10.89 27.28 -21.01
CA GLU A 391 -11.95 26.39 -21.45
C GLU A 391 -11.42 25.43 -22.52
N ASN A 392 -11.57 24.13 -22.27
CA ASN A 392 -11.28 23.08 -23.23
C ASN A 392 -12.33 23.12 -24.35
N LEU A 393 -11.89 23.31 -25.59
CA LEU A 393 -12.75 23.35 -26.77
C LEU A 393 -12.82 22.00 -27.50
N GLY A 394 -12.07 21.00 -27.04
CA GLY A 394 -11.92 19.69 -27.69
C GLY A 394 -10.85 19.67 -28.80
N GLY A 395 -10.38 18.47 -29.16
CA GLY A 395 -9.41 18.29 -30.25
C GLY A 395 -8.00 18.87 -29.98
N GLY A 396 -7.62 19.05 -28.72
CA GLY A 396 -6.35 19.67 -28.30
C GLY A 396 -6.38 21.20 -28.22
N TRP A 397 -7.53 21.81 -28.51
CA TRP A 397 -7.72 23.26 -28.50
C TRP A 397 -8.28 23.75 -27.16
N TRP A 398 -7.74 24.88 -26.71
CA TRP A 398 -8.14 25.56 -25.49
C TRP A 398 -8.24 27.05 -25.77
N ARG A 399 -9.13 27.75 -25.06
CA ARG A 399 -9.17 29.21 -25.05
C ARG A 399 -9.09 29.76 -23.64
N GLN A 400 -8.55 30.95 -23.53
CA GLN A 400 -8.70 31.80 -22.34
C GLN A 400 -10.08 32.45 -22.38
N ARG A 401 -10.79 32.48 -21.25
CA ARG A 401 -12.14 33.05 -21.12
C ARG A 401 -12.14 34.57 -21.01
#